data_AF-M3YEP1-F1
#
_entry.id   AF-M3YEP1-F1
#
_cell.length_a   1.000
_cell.length_b   1.000
_cell.length_c   1.000
_cell.angle_alpha   90.00
_cell.angle_beta   90.00
_cell.angle_gamma   90.00
#
_symmetry.space_group_name_H-M   'P 1'
#
loop_
_entity.id
_entity.type
_entity.pdbx_description
1 polymer ?
#
loop_
_entity_poly.entity_id
_entity_poly.type
_entity_poly.pdbx_seq_one_letter_code
_entity_poly.pdbx_strand_id
1 'polypeptide(L)'
;MAAANPWDAASAPSAAGLLLGHLVASGVVTQEMLNISKKSASYFANFSRLQQITDIQAEIYQKNLEIELLRLEKDTADVVHPSFLAQKCHTLQSMNNHLEAVLKEKRSLRQRLLKPTCQENLPIEAVYHSCMVHLLELAVTFIERLENHLETIKNIPHLDENLKKMSMALAKMDMLVTETEELAENILKWREQQKEVSSSIPKILAEENYLHKHDVVMPSLPFTSKVHVQTVNAK
;
A
#
# COMPACT_ATOMS: atom_id res chain seq x y z
N MET A 1 -24.41 26.92 -117.29
CA MET A 1 -24.11 25.47 -117.19
C MET A 1 -23.62 25.21 -115.78
N ALA A 2 -24.32 24.40 -114.99
CA ALA A 2 -23.90 24.05 -113.64
C ALA A 2 -22.67 23.13 -113.72
N ALA A 3 -21.56 23.51 -113.11
CA ALA A 3 -20.39 22.65 -113.01
C ALA A 3 -20.77 21.41 -112.17
N ALA A 4 -20.60 20.23 -112.76
CA ALA A 4 -20.89 18.96 -112.10
C ALA A 4 -20.06 18.84 -110.81
N ASN A 5 -20.71 18.43 -109.72
CA ASN A 5 -20.11 18.30 -108.41
C ASN A 5 -18.94 17.29 -108.47
N PRO A 6 -17.69 17.66 -108.13
CA PRO A 6 -16.53 16.77 -108.17
C PRO A 6 -16.62 15.55 -107.25
N TRP A 7 -17.61 15.53 -106.35
CA TRP A 7 -17.79 14.53 -105.30
C TRP A 7 -18.94 13.56 -105.56
N ASP A 8 -19.55 13.60 -106.75
CA ASP A 8 -20.58 12.64 -107.13
C ASP A 8 -19.95 11.29 -107.52
N ALA A 9 -20.35 10.22 -106.84
CA ALA A 9 -19.78 8.87 -106.99
C ALA A 9 -20.06 8.25 -108.37
N ALA A 10 -20.95 8.87 -109.15
CA ALA A 10 -21.32 8.44 -110.49
C ALA A 10 -20.50 9.11 -111.62
N SER A 11 -19.51 9.97 -111.29
CA SER A 11 -18.71 10.64 -112.32
C SER A 11 -17.62 9.72 -112.90
N ALA A 12 -17.33 9.89 -114.20
CA ALA A 12 -16.35 9.09 -114.94
C ALA A 12 -14.99 9.04 -114.22
N PRO A 13 -14.24 7.92 -114.31
CA PRO A 13 -13.01 7.75 -113.54
C PRO A 13 -12.03 8.88 -113.84
N SER A 14 -11.65 9.62 -112.79
CA SER A 14 -10.64 10.68 -112.84
C SER A 14 -9.35 10.15 -113.50
N ALA A 15 -8.66 11.00 -114.25
CA ALA A 15 -7.38 10.65 -114.90
C ALA A 15 -6.36 10.04 -113.92
N ALA A 16 -6.37 10.49 -112.67
CA ALA A 16 -5.56 9.91 -111.60
C ALA A 16 -6.00 8.49 -111.23
N GLY A 17 -7.30 8.21 -111.23
CA GLY A 17 -7.86 6.88 -110.97
C GLY A 17 -7.49 5.86 -112.07
N LEU A 18 -7.45 6.30 -113.33
CA LEU A 18 -7.00 5.47 -114.45
C LEU A 18 -5.49 5.15 -114.37
N LEU A 19 -4.66 6.12 -114.01
CA LEU A 19 -3.21 5.91 -113.80
C LEU A 19 -2.94 4.97 -112.62
N LEU A 20 -3.65 5.15 -111.51
CA LEU A 20 -3.54 4.25 -110.35
C LEU A 20 -4.02 2.84 -110.70
N GLY A 21 -5.10 2.70 -111.47
CA GLY A 21 -5.57 1.40 -111.96
C GLY A 21 -4.55 0.70 -112.86
N HIS A 22 -3.87 1.46 -113.74
CA HIS A 22 -2.81 0.92 -114.58
C HIS A 22 -1.58 0.48 -113.76
N LEU A 23 -1.16 1.26 -112.75
CA LEU A 23 -0.04 0.92 -111.88
C LEU A 23 -0.30 -0.32 -111.01
N VAL A 24 -1.56 -0.54 -110.63
CA VAL A 24 -2.00 -1.78 -109.96
C VAL A 24 -2.00 -2.95 -110.94
N ALA A 25 -2.51 -2.76 -112.17
CA ALA A 25 -2.52 -3.79 -113.21
C ALA A 25 -1.11 -4.18 -113.69
N SER A 26 -0.16 -3.24 -113.68
CA SER A 26 1.24 -3.48 -114.02
C SER A 26 2.07 -4.08 -112.88
N GLY A 27 1.46 -4.35 -111.71
CA GLY A 27 2.11 -4.95 -110.54
C GLY A 27 3.13 -4.04 -109.84
N VAL A 28 3.21 -2.76 -110.21
CA VAL A 28 4.17 -1.78 -109.64
C VAL A 28 3.72 -1.35 -108.24
N VAL A 29 2.41 -1.33 -107.99
CA VAL A 29 1.81 -1.03 -106.68
C VAL A 29 0.79 -2.11 -106.35
N THR A 30 0.83 -2.69 -105.15
CA THR A 30 -0.19 -3.66 -104.72
C THR A 30 -1.42 -2.94 -104.16
N GLN A 31 -2.60 -3.56 -104.30
CA GLN A 31 -3.84 -3.05 -103.71
C GLN A 31 -3.72 -2.90 -102.19
N GLU A 32 -2.91 -3.74 -101.54
CA GLU A 32 -2.60 -3.63 -100.12
C GLU A 32 -1.86 -2.34 -99.79
N MET A 33 -0.86 -1.94 -100.59
CA MET A 33 -0.12 -0.69 -100.40
C MET A 33 -1.03 0.55 -100.49
N LEU A 34 -2.01 0.55 -101.40
CA LEU A 34 -3.01 1.63 -101.48
C LEU A 34 -3.99 1.62 -100.30
N ASN A 35 -4.32 0.44 -99.78
CA ASN A 35 -5.25 0.29 -98.66
C ASN A 35 -4.62 0.61 -97.27
N ILE A 36 -3.29 0.75 -97.16
CA ILE A 36 -2.62 1.15 -95.90
C ILE A 36 -3.09 2.53 -95.42
N SER A 37 -3.27 3.48 -96.34
CA SER A 37 -3.77 4.83 -96.02
C SER A 37 -5.21 4.82 -95.47
N LYS A 38 -6.02 3.83 -95.90
CA LYS A 38 -7.44 3.68 -95.54
C LYS A 38 -7.66 3.03 -94.16
N LYS A 39 -6.62 2.47 -93.53
CA LYS A 39 -6.70 1.80 -92.20
C LYS A 39 -6.69 2.78 -91.01
N SER A 40 -6.57 4.08 -91.24
CA SER A 40 -6.74 5.06 -90.16
C SER A 40 -8.23 5.20 -89.82
N ALA A 41 -8.58 5.16 -88.53
CA ALA A 41 -9.92 5.55 -88.10
C ALA A 41 -10.22 6.94 -88.69
N SER A 42 -11.44 7.15 -89.18
CA SER A 42 -11.82 8.43 -89.79
C SER A 42 -11.41 9.58 -88.87
N TYR A 43 -10.85 10.66 -89.42
CA TYR A 43 -10.40 11.81 -88.63
C TYR A 43 -11.47 12.27 -87.62
N PHE A 44 -12.74 12.19 -88.01
CA PHE A 44 -13.90 12.47 -87.18
C PHE A 44 -14.04 11.55 -85.95
N ALA A 45 -13.76 10.25 -86.08
CA ALA A 45 -13.79 9.32 -84.95
C ALA A 45 -12.70 9.66 -83.90
N ASN A 46 -11.53 10.13 -84.34
CA ASN A 46 -10.47 10.59 -83.43
C ASN A 46 -10.87 11.88 -82.70
N PHE A 47 -11.53 12.82 -83.40
CA PHE A 47 -12.09 14.02 -82.76
C PHE A 47 -13.14 13.67 -81.71
N SER A 48 -14.08 12.77 -82.05
CA SER A 48 -15.11 12.32 -81.10
C SER A 48 -14.49 11.66 -79.86
N ARG A 49 -13.42 10.87 -80.03
CA ARG A 49 -12.70 10.25 -78.91
C ARG A 49 -11.96 11.26 -78.07
N LEU A 50 -11.31 12.26 -78.69
CA LEU A 50 -10.63 13.33 -77.95
C LEU A 50 -11.63 14.14 -77.13
N GLN A 51 -12.78 14.48 -77.72
CA GLN A 51 -13.87 15.14 -77.02
C GLN A 51 -14.33 14.33 -75.79
N GLN A 52 -14.58 13.02 -75.95
CA GLN A 52 -14.95 12.14 -74.84
C GLN A 52 -13.89 12.10 -73.74
N ILE A 53 -12.60 12.08 -74.10
CA ILE A 53 -11.51 12.13 -73.11
C ILE A 53 -11.54 13.45 -72.34
N THR A 54 -11.74 14.58 -73.04
CA THR A 54 -11.84 15.90 -72.40
C THR A 54 -13.06 15.98 -71.48
N ASP A 55 -14.20 15.44 -71.89
CA ASP A 55 -15.42 15.41 -71.09
C ASP A 55 -15.22 14.57 -69.81
N ILE A 56 -14.63 13.36 -69.94
CA ILE A 56 -14.30 12.50 -68.80
C ILE A 56 -13.29 13.19 -67.87
N GLN A 57 -12.27 13.86 -68.43
CA GLN A 57 -11.31 14.59 -67.61
C GLN A 57 -11.99 15.69 -66.80
N ALA A 58 -12.88 16.48 -67.42
CA ALA A 58 -13.65 17.50 -66.74
C ALA A 58 -14.50 16.91 -65.61
N GLU A 59 -15.14 15.75 -65.84
CA GLU A 59 -15.90 15.03 -64.81
C GLU A 59 -15.01 14.58 -63.65
N ILE A 60 -13.82 14.04 -63.92
CA ILE A 60 -12.84 13.65 -62.88
C ILE A 60 -12.43 14.86 -62.05
N TYR A 61 -12.13 15.99 -62.69
CA TYR A 61 -11.78 17.23 -61.97
C TYR A 61 -12.93 17.69 -61.08
N GLN A 62 -14.17 17.68 -61.58
CA GLN A 62 -15.34 18.04 -60.80
C GLN A 62 -15.52 17.11 -59.59
N LYS A 63 -15.37 15.81 -59.78
CA LYS A 63 -15.50 14.81 -58.70
C LYS A 63 -14.39 14.95 -57.65
N ASN A 64 -13.17 15.25 -58.06
CA ASN A 64 -12.08 15.52 -57.12
C ASN A 64 -12.36 16.76 -56.26
N LEU A 65 -12.93 17.83 -56.84
CA LEU A 65 -13.33 19.01 -56.08
C LEU A 65 -14.45 18.70 -55.07
N GLU A 66 -15.44 17.89 -55.46
CA GLU A 66 -16.51 17.43 -54.57
C GLU A 66 -15.95 16.63 -53.38
N ILE A 67 -14.96 15.76 -53.63
CA ILE A 67 -14.28 14.99 -52.58
C ILE A 67 -13.54 15.91 -51.61
N GLU A 68 -12.80 16.91 -52.11
CA GLU A 68 -12.08 17.87 -51.26
C GLU A 68 -13.04 18.70 -50.40
N LEU A 69 -14.19 19.11 -50.95
CA LEU A 69 -15.22 19.83 -50.19
C LEU A 69 -15.76 18.95 -49.05
N LEU A 70 -16.10 17.69 -49.33
CA LEU A 70 -16.60 16.76 -48.32
C LEU A 70 -15.56 16.44 -47.24
N ARG A 71 -14.27 16.39 -47.60
CA ARG A 71 -13.18 16.24 -46.64
C ARG A 71 -13.10 17.44 -45.71
N LEU A 72 -13.14 18.64 -46.25
CA LEU A 72 -13.13 19.88 -45.45
C LEU A 72 -14.34 19.96 -44.52
N GLU A 73 -15.53 19.61 -44.99
CA GLU A 73 -16.75 19.54 -44.16
C GLU A 73 -16.57 18.54 -43.02
N LYS A 74 -16.06 17.34 -43.31
CA LYS A 74 -15.79 16.31 -42.30
C LYS A 74 -14.74 16.78 -41.27
N ASP A 75 -13.66 17.40 -41.72
CA ASP A 75 -12.57 17.84 -40.83
C ASP A 75 -12.97 19.04 -39.95
N THR A 76 -13.95 19.82 -40.40
CA THR A 76 -14.50 20.97 -39.66
C THR A 76 -15.80 20.63 -38.91
N ALA A 77 -16.31 19.41 -39.08
CA ALA A 77 -17.59 18.94 -38.57
C ALA A 77 -17.76 19.16 -37.07
N ASP A 78 -16.70 18.90 -36.29
CA ASP A 78 -16.76 18.94 -34.84
C ASP A 78 -16.83 20.35 -34.25
N VAL A 79 -16.58 21.38 -35.06
CA VAL A 79 -16.65 22.81 -34.69
C VAL A 79 -17.82 23.53 -35.36
N VAL A 80 -18.27 23.07 -36.53
CA VAL A 80 -19.32 23.76 -37.29
C VAL A 80 -20.67 23.05 -37.23
N HIS A 81 -20.72 21.72 -37.18
CA HIS A 81 -22.01 21.03 -37.19
C HIS A 81 -22.75 21.16 -35.85
N PRO A 82 -24.03 21.57 -35.88
CA PRO A 82 -24.84 21.74 -34.68
C PRO A 82 -24.95 20.49 -33.80
N SER A 83 -24.90 19.28 -34.38
CA SER A 83 -24.99 18.02 -33.63
C SER A 83 -23.78 17.79 -32.73
N PHE A 84 -22.56 17.93 -33.26
CA PHE A 84 -21.32 17.80 -32.48
C PHE A 84 -21.19 18.91 -31.45
N LEU A 85 -21.56 20.15 -31.82
CA LEU A 85 -21.59 21.27 -30.88
C LEU A 85 -22.59 21.03 -29.75
N ALA A 86 -23.81 20.62 -30.05
CA ALA A 86 -24.83 20.30 -29.05
C ALA A 86 -24.35 19.19 -28.11
N GLN A 87 -23.70 18.15 -28.65
CA GLN A 87 -23.12 17.07 -27.84
C GLN A 87 -22.02 17.60 -26.89
N LYS A 88 -21.11 18.44 -27.39
CA LYS A 88 -20.06 19.09 -26.58
C LYS A 88 -20.69 19.99 -25.50
N CYS A 89 -21.69 20.80 -25.85
CA CYS A 89 -22.44 21.64 -24.91
C CYS A 89 -23.15 20.81 -23.83
N HIS A 90 -23.82 19.72 -24.20
CA HIS A 90 -24.47 18.82 -23.24
C HIS A 90 -23.48 18.20 -22.27
N THR A 91 -22.31 17.78 -22.76
CA THR A 91 -21.25 17.23 -21.92
C THR A 91 -20.75 18.27 -20.90
N LEU A 92 -20.47 19.49 -21.37
CA LEU A 92 -20.05 20.60 -20.51
C LEU A 92 -21.13 20.98 -19.48
N GLN A 93 -22.39 21.04 -19.91
CA GLN A 93 -23.51 21.35 -19.01
C GLN A 93 -23.68 20.27 -17.94
N SER A 94 -23.54 18.99 -18.31
CA SER A 94 -23.57 17.87 -17.36
C SER A 94 -22.45 17.99 -16.32
N MET A 95 -21.22 18.27 -16.75
CA MET A 95 -20.10 18.52 -15.83
C MET A 95 -20.37 19.70 -14.89
N ASN A 96 -20.90 20.80 -15.43
CA ASN A 96 -21.18 21.99 -14.63
C ASN A 96 -22.27 21.73 -13.57
N ASN A 97 -23.33 21.00 -13.93
CA ASN A 97 -24.36 20.56 -12.99
C ASN A 97 -23.77 19.68 -11.88
N HIS A 98 -22.85 18.77 -12.23
CA HIS A 98 -22.17 17.94 -11.24
C HIS A 98 -21.31 18.78 -10.27
N LEU A 99 -20.54 19.74 -10.80
CA LEU A 99 -19.76 20.66 -9.97
C LEU A 99 -20.66 21.49 -9.05
N GLU A 100 -21.79 21.97 -9.53
CA GLU A 100 -22.75 22.71 -8.71
C GLU A 100 -23.30 21.84 -7.56
N ALA A 101 -23.62 20.57 -7.84
CA ALA A 101 -24.05 19.62 -6.82
C ALA A 101 -22.97 19.39 -5.76
N VAL A 102 -21.71 19.17 -6.18
CA VAL A 102 -20.56 19.02 -5.26
C VAL A 102 -20.38 20.27 -4.39
N LEU A 103 -20.53 21.47 -4.95
CA LEU A 103 -20.44 22.72 -4.20
C LEU A 103 -21.60 22.89 -3.20
N LYS A 104 -22.82 22.46 -3.54
CA LYS A 104 -23.96 22.44 -2.61
C LYS A 104 -23.71 21.48 -1.45
N GLU A 105 -23.25 20.26 -1.73
CA GLU A 105 -22.91 19.28 -0.70
C GLU A 105 -21.77 19.76 0.21
N LYS A 106 -20.71 20.34 -0.36
CA LYS A 106 -19.62 20.93 0.43
C LYS A 106 -20.13 22.00 1.40
N ARG A 107 -21.05 22.86 0.96
CA ARG A 107 -21.67 23.89 1.83
C ARG A 107 -22.54 23.24 2.92
N SER A 108 -23.36 22.25 2.56
CA SER A 108 -24.19 21.48 3.51
C SER A 108 -23.34 20.79 4.58
N LEU A 109 -22.27 20.12 4.16
CA LEU A 109 -21.32 19.45 5.06
C LEU A 109 -20.65 20.47 5.98
N ARG A 110 -20.18 21.60 5.45
CA ARG A 110 -19.59 22.66 6.28
C ARG A 110 -20.59 23.16 7.32
N GLN A 111 -21.84 23.40 6.96
CA GLN A 111 -22.88 23.81 7.91
C GLN A 111 -23.14 22.75 8.97
N ARG A 112 -23.14 21.46 8.60
CA ARG A 112 -23.31 20.35 9.55
C ARG A 112 -22.13 20.21 10.50
N LEU A 113 -20.91 20.39 10.01
CA LEU A 113 -19.69 20.34 10.83
C LEU A 113 -19.54 21.58 11.73
N LEU A 114 -20.05 22.73 11.29
CA LEU A 114 -20.06 23.95 12.10
C LEU A 114 -21.11 23.89 13.23
N LYS A 115 -22.10 23.00 13.14
CA LYS A 115 -23.03 22.77 14.26
C LYS A 115 -22.26 22.02 15.35
N PRO A 116 -22.05 22.62 16.53
CA PRO A 116 -21.36 21.94 17.61
C PRO A 116 -22.17 20.69 18.00
N THR A 117 -21.49 19.54 18.10
CA THR A 117 -22.08 18.22 18.38
C THR A 117 -22.63 18.13 19.80
N CYS A 118 -22.09 18.93 20.70
CA CYS A 118 -22.73 19.27 21.97
C CYS A 118 -23.24 20.70 21.85
N GLN A 119 -24.50 20.92 22.24
CA GLN A 119 -24.90 22.23 22.71
C GLN A 119 -23.88 22.62 23.80
N GLU A 120 -23.02 23.63 23.55
CA GLU A 120 -22.00 24.08 24.54
C GLU A 120 -22.63 24.44 25.89
N ASN A 121 -23.93 24.69 25.89
CA ASN A 121 -24.75 24.85 27.06
C ASN A 121 -25.99 23.97 26.91
N LEU A 122 -26.21 23.05 27.86
CA LEU A 122 -27.54 22.49 28.06
C LEU A 122 -28.41 23.69 28.47
N PRO A 123 -29.50 24.02 27.76
CA PRO A 123 -30.38 25.11 28.16
C PRO A 123 -31.13 24.66 29.41
N ILE A 124 -30.51 24.88 30.57
CA ILE A 124 -31.12 24.64 31.87
C ILE A 124 -31.83 25.93 32.25
N GLU A 125 -33.11 25.81 32.60
CA GLU A 125 -33.87 26.93 33.14
C GLU A 125 -33.25 27.39 34.46
N ALA A 126 -33.17 28.72 34.69
CA ALA A 126 -32.42 29.31 35.80
C ALA A 126 -32.80 28.73 37.18
N VAL A 127 -34.04 28.28 37.34
CA VAL A 127 -34.57 27.67 38.57
C VAL A 127 -33.83 26.38 38.94
N TYR A 128 -33.35 25.63 37.95
CA TYR A 128 -32.68 24.34 38.18
C TYR A 128 -31.15 24.45 38.24
N HIS A 129 -30.57 25.64 38.07
CA HIS A 129 -29.11 25.83 38.08
C HIS A 129 -28.51 25.42 39.42
N SER A 130 -29.12 25.82 40.54
CA SER A 130 -28.64 25.46 41.89
C SER A 130 -28.65 23.94 42.12
N CYS A 131 -29.71 23.26 41.71
CA CYS A 131 -29.81 21.81 41.78
C CYS A 131 -28.79 21.10 40.87
N MET A 132 -28.54 21.65 39.67
CA MET A 132 -27.57 21.09 38.73
C MET A 132 -26.13 21.26 39.18
N VAL A 133 -25.79 22.42 39.73
CA VAL A 133 -24.46 22.66 40.33
C VAL A 133 -24.22 21.66 41.47
N HIS A 134 -25.20 21.50 42.36
CA HIS A 134 -25.05 20.55 43.47
C HIS A 134 -24.97 19.09 43.00
N LEU A 135 -25.76 18.70 41.99
CA LEU A 135 -25.69 17.36 41.41
C LEU A 135 -24.33 17.09 40.73
N LEU A 136 -23.79 18.08 40.01
CA LEU A 136 -22.48 17.98 39.38
C LEU A 136 -21.36 17.86 40.41
N GLU A 137 -21.43 18.62 41.50
CA GLU A 137 -20.49 18.52 42.62
C GLU A 137 -20.55 17.13 43.29
N LEU A 138 -21.75 16.60 43.52
CA LEU A 138 -21.96 15.23 43.99
C LEU A 138 -21.41 14.19 43.00
N ALA A 139 -21.59 14.40 41.70
CA ALA A 139 -21.09 13.48 40.68
C ALA A 139 -19.56 13.47 40.61
N VAL A 140 -18.93 14.65 40.67
CA VAL A 140 -17.46 14.78 40.69
C VAL A 140 -16.87 14.11 41.93
N THR A 141 -17.42 14.39 43.11
CA THR A 141 -16.95 13.78 44.37
C THR A 141 -17.20 12.27 44.41
N PHE A 142 -18.29 11.79 43.81
CA PHE A 142 -18.54 10.36 43.64
C PHE A 142 -17.51 9.69 42.72
N ILE A 143 -17.19 10.30 41.58
CA ILE A 143 -16.18 9.78 40.63
C ILE A 143 -14.82 9.67 41.32
N GLU A 144 -14.40 10.73 42.02
CA GLU A 144 -13.12 10.75 42.75
C GLU A 144 -13.07 9.66 43.83
N ARG A 145 -14.17 9.45 44.57
CA ARG A 145 -14.27 8.37 45.56
C ARG A 145 -14.26 6.99 44.90
N LEU A 146 -14.94 6.81 43.78
CA LEU A 146 -14.99 5.55 43.06
C LEU A 146 -13.59 5.15 42.57
N GLU A 147 -12.82 6.10 42.06
CA GLU A 147 -11.44 5.85 41.62
C GLU A 147 -10.54 5.40 42.78
N ASN A 148 -10.63 6.08 43.93
CA ASN A 148 -9.93 5.67 45.15
C ASN A 148 -10.34 4.27 45.62
N HIS A 149 -11.62 3.92 45.53
CA HIS A 149 -12.13 2.61 45.91
C HIS A 149 -11.64 1.52 44.95
N LEU A 150 -11.61 1.79 43.64
CA LEU A 150 -11.08 0.87 42.63
C LEU A 150 -9.58 0.63 42.82
N GLU A 151 -8.81 1.68 43.10
CA GLU A 151 -7.38 1.55 43.40
C GLU A 151 -7.16 0.71 44.67
N THR A 152 -7.98 0.90 45.70
CA THR A 152 -7.93 0.05 46.91
C THR A 152 -8.19 -1.42 46.57
N ILE A 153 -9.24 -1.71 45.79
CA ILE A 153 -9.59 -3.09 45.38
C ILE A 153 -8.46 -3.73 44.56
N LYS A 154 -7.84 -2.97 43.65
CA LYS A 154 -6.71 -3.43 42.83
C LYS A 154 -5.48 -3.80 43.68
N ASN A 155 -5.30 -3.17 44.83
CA ASN A 155 -4.18 -3.43 45.74
C ASN A 155 -4.43 -4.63 46.68
N ILE A 156 -5.66 -5.13 46.82
CA ILE A 156 -6.01 -6.28 47.69
C ILE A 156 -5.25 -7.58 47.30
N PRO A 157 -5.14 -7.98 46.02
CA PRO A 157 -4.41 -9.19 45.63
C PRO A 157 -2.92 -9.15 46.00
N HIS A 158 -2.31 -7.96 46.00
CA HIS A 158 -0.92 -7.78 46.39
C HIS A 158 -0.69 -7.92 47.89
N LEU A 159 -1.73 -7.78 48.71
CA LEU A 159 -1.65 -7.96 50.16
C LEU A 159 -1.40 -9.42 50.55
N ASP A 160 -2.03 -10.40 49.87
CA ASP A 160 -1.83 -11.83 50.13
C ASP A 160 -0.40 -12.28 49.81
N GLU A 161 0.15 -11.80 48.69
CA GLU A 161 1.53 -12.10 48.31
C GLU A 161 2.55 -11.47 49.29
N ASN A 162 2.29 -10.24 49.72
CA ASN A 162 3.12 -9.57 50.73
C ASN A 162 3.01 -10.27 52.11
N LEU A 163 1.82 -10.71 52.51
CA LEU A 163 1.60 -11.46 53.75
C LEU A 163 2.36 -12.80 53.73
N LYS A 164 2.33 -13.54 52.60
CA LYS A 164 3.12 -14.77 52.43
C LYS A 164 4.62 -14.51 52.53
N LYS A 165 5.12 -13.41 51.94
CA LYS A 165 6.54 -13.02 52.06
C LYS A 165 6.91 -12.71 53.51
N MET A 166 6.04 -12.00 54.25
CA MET A 166 6.24 -11.72 55.67
C MET A 166 6.19 -12.99 56.53
N SER A 167 5.27 -13.91 56.26
CA SER A 167 5.19 -15.17 57.01
C SER A 167 6.41 -16.05 56.78
N MET A 168 6.94 -16.09 55.55
CA MET A 168 8.21 -16.78 55.24
C MET A 168 9.40 -16.12 55.95
N ALA A 169 9.43 -14.79 56.04
CA ALA A 169 10.47 -14.07 56.77
C ALA A 169 10.41 -14.35 58.28
N LEU A 170 9.20 -14.40 58.84
CA LEU A 170 8.99 -14.76 60.24
C LEU A 170 9.51 -16.18 60.53
N ALA A 171 9.14 -17.17 59.72
CA ALA A 171 9.60 -18.55 59.90
C ALA A 171 11.13 -18.70 59.80
N LYS A 172 11.77 -17.92 58.91
CA LYS A 172 13.25 -17.87 58.83
C LYS A 172 13.87 -17.27 60.09
N MET A 173 13.26 -16.22 60.62
CA MET A 173 13.70 -15.60 61.86
C MET A 173 13.56 -16.55 63.04
N ASP A 174 12.43 -17.25 63.16
CA ASP A 174 12.23 -18.26 64.21
C ASP A 174 13.29 -19.37 64.14
N MET A 175 13.60 -19.87 62.93
CA MET A 175 14.69 -20.83 62.72
C MET A 175 16.04 -20.28 63.21
N LEU A 176 16.41 -19.06 62.81
CA LEU A 176 17.64 -18.43 63.27
C LEU A 176 17.67 -18.25 64.79
N VAL A 177 16.55 -17.88 65.42
CA VAL A 177 16.46 -17.79 66.88
C VAL A 177 16.74 -19.15 67.51
N THR A 178 16.13 -20.23 67.02
CA THR A 178 16.39 -21.58 67.54
C THR A 178 17.83 -22.04 67.32
N GLU A 179 18.44 -21.75 66.16
CA GLU A 179 19.85 -22.05 65.90
C GLU A 179 20.78 -21.27 66.84
N THR A 180 20.47 -20.01 67.13
CA THR A 180 21.24 -19.19 68.07
C THR A 180 21.10 -19.67 69.51
N GLU A 181 19.93 -20.16 69.89
CA GLU A 181 19.68 -20.76 71.21
C GLU A 181 20.47 -22.06 71.37
N GLU A 182 20.44 -22.95 70.37
CA GLU A 182 21.25 -24.18 70.37
C GLU A 182 22.76 -23.88 70.42
N LEU A 183 23.22 -22.89 69.66
CA LEU A 183 24.62 -22.44 69.70
C LEU A 183 25.00 -21.93 71.10
N ALA A 184 24.12 -21.17 71.76
CA ALA A 184 24.34 -20.69 73.11
C ALA A 184 24.42 -21.84 74.13
N GLU A 185 23.53 -22.84 74.04
CA GLU A 185 23.59 -24.05 74.86
C GLU A 185 24.89 -24.84 74.65
N ASN A 186 25.31 -25.00 73.39
CA ASN A 186 26.55 -25.67 73.05
C ASN A 186 27.76 -24.95 73.67
N ILE A 187 27.82 -23.61 73.58
CA ILE A 187 28.87 -22.81 74.23
C ILE A 187 28.88 -23.01 75.74
N LEU A 188 27.72 -23.06 76.39
CA LEU A 188 27.62 -23.33 77.84
C LEU A 188 28.15 -24.72 78.20
N LYS A 189 27.75 -25.76 77.45
CA LYS A 189 28.27 -27.13 77.63
C LYS A 189 29.79 -27.20 77.44
N TRP A 190 30.32 -26.58 76.37
CA TRP A 190 31.77 -26.49 76.13
C TRP A 190 32.50 -25.78 77.27
N ARG A 191 31.93 -24.72 77.84
CA ARG A 191 32.52 -24.01 78.98
C ARG A 191 32.53 -24.87 80.24
N GLU A 192 31.50 -25.67 80.47
CA GLU A 192 31.43 -26.60 81.60
C GLU A 192 32.46 -27.72 81.47
N GLN A 193 32.59 -28.32 80.28
CA GLN A 193 33.66 -29.28 79.97
C GLN A 193 35.05 -28.67 80.16
N GLN A 194 35.29 -27.43 79.73
CA GLN A 194 36.56 -26.75 79.98
C GLN A 194 36.82 -26.54 81.47
N LYS A 195 35.80 -26.16 82.26
CA LYS A 195 35.93 -26.06 83.71
C LYS A 195 36.29 -27.40 84.34
N GLU A 196 35.63 -28.48 83.93
CA GLU A 196 35.93 -29.83 84.40
C GLU A 196 37.37 -30.22 84.07
N VAL A 197 37.80 -30.10 82.82
CA VAL A 197 39.19 -30.36 82.39
C VAL A 197 40.18 -29.48 83.17
N SER A 198 39.89 -28.18 83.35
CA SER A 198 40.74 -27.27 84.13
C SER A 198 40.81 -27.63 85.60
N SER A 199 39.79 -28.31 86.14
CA SER A 199 39.79 -28.84 87.51
C SER A 199 40.50 -30.19 87.62
N SER A 200 40.52 -30.96 86.52
CA SER A 200 41.20 -32.25 86.39
C SER A 200 42.70 -32.07 86.16
N ILE A 201 43.15 -31.04 85.44
CA ILE A 201 44.57 -30.76 85.18
C ILE A 201 45.39 -30.63 86.49
N PRO A 202 44.96 -29.86 87.51
CA PRO A 202 45.62 -29.82 88.81
C PRO A 202 45.57 -31.15 89.56
N LYS A 203 44.51 -31.95 89.41
CA LYS A 203 44.37 -33.26 90.07
C LYS A 203 45.27 -34.32 89.44
N ILE A 204 45.38 -34.34 88.11
CA ILE A 204 46.30 -35.21 87.38
C ILE A 204 47.74 -34.79 87.64
N LEU A 205 48.07 -33.48 87.61
CA LEU A 205 49.41 -33.00 88.01
C LEU A 205 49.71 -33.25 89.48
N ALA A 206 48.70 -33.27 90.36
CA ALA A 206 48.86 -33.67 91.75
C ALA A 206 49.10 -35.18 91.84
N GLU A 207 48.29 -36.02 91.22
CA GLU A 207 48.48 -37.48 91.16
C GLU A 207 49.81 -37.89 90.51
N GLU A 208 50.26 -37.16 89.48
CA GLU A 208 51.56 -37.36 88.83
C GLU A 208 52.71 -36.89 89.75
N ASN A 209 52.54 -35.79 90.50
CA ASN A 209 53.47 -35.40 91.57
C ASN A 209 53.43 -36.32 92.80
N TYR A 210 52.31 -36.98 93.09
CA TYR A 210 52.15 -37.96 94.17
C TYR A 210 52.73 -39.32 93.75
N LEU A 211 52.63 -39.72 92.48
CA LEU A 211 53.32 -40.91 91.94
C LEU A 211 54.82 -40.68 91.75
N HIS A 212 55.28 -39.45 91.46
CA HIS A 212 56.72 -39.16 91.40
C HIS A 212 57.40 -39.09 92.78
N LYS A 213 56.62 -39.05 93.87
CA LYS A 213 57.15 -39.10 95.25
C LYS A 213 57.14 -40.49 95.89
N HIS A 214 56.55 -41.51 95.26
CA HIS A 214 56.63 -42.90 95.70
C HIS A 214 57.05 -43.79 94.51
N ASP A 215 58.32 -44.21 94.53
CA ASP A 215 58.98 -45.08 93.54
C ASP A 215 58.10 -46.21 93.00
N VAL A 216 57.86 -46.23 91.67
CA VAL A 216 57.91 -47.45 90.86
C VAL A 216 58.42 -47.11 89.44
N VAL A 217 59.34 -47.95 88.98
CA VAL A 217 59.98 -48.01 87.66
C VAL A 217 59.00 -48.25 86.50
N MET A 218 59.04 -47.35 85.50
CA MET A 218 58.85 -47.47 84.01
C MET A 218 57.57 -48.13 83.41
N PRO A 219 57.24 -47.94 82.10
CA PRO A 219 58.05 -47.47 80.96
C PRO A 219 57.41 -46.40 80.04
N SER A 220 58.20 -46.01 79.06
CA SER A 220 57.98 -45.03 77.99
C SER A 220 56.90 -45.37 76.94
N LEU A 221 56.20 -44.31 76.48
CA LEU A 221 55.63 -44.05 75.12
C LEU A 221 54.47 -44.95 74.63
N PRO A 222 53.67 -44.58 73.60
CA PRO A 222 53.73 -43.40 72.73
C PRO A 222 52.43 -42.60 72.52
N PHE A 223 52.62 -41.33 72.16
CA PHE A 223 51.67 -40.54 71.38
C PHE A 223 51.30 -41.26 70.06
N THR A 224 50.01 -41.37 69.76
CA THR A 224 49.57 -41.41 68.36
C THR A 224 48.44 -40.40 68.13
N SER A 225 48.83 -39.33 67.46
CA SER A 225 47.95 -38.40 66.75
C SER A 225 47.23 -39.15 65.63
N LYS A 226 45.91 -39.03 65.56
CA LYS A 226 45.17 -39.10 64.30
C LYS A 226 44.19 -37.95 64.21
N VAL A 227 44.70 -36.87 63.63
CA VAL A 227 43.94 -35.87 62.90
C VAL A 227 43.18 -36.58 61.78
N HIS A 228 41.85 -36.41 61.75
CA HIS A 228 41.10 -36.48 60.50
C HIS A 228 40.26 -35.22 60.37
N VAL A 229 40.83 -34.24 59.67
CA VAL A 229 40.10 -33.11 59.10
C VAL A 229 39.33 -33.65 57.91
N GLN A 230 38.00 -33.56 57.95
CA GLN A 230 37.18 -33.61 56.75
C GLN A 230 36.42 -32.29 56.64
N THR A 231 37.00 -31.41 55.82
CA THR A 231 36.39 -30.23 55.25
C THR A 231 35.15 -30.63 54.45
N VAL A 232 33.99 -30.10 54.80
CA VAL A 232 32.83 -30.05 53.91
C VAL A 232 32.67 -28.62 53.45
N ASN A 233 32.97 -28.43 52.17
CA ASN A 233 32.84 -27.19 51.44
C ASN A 233 31.38 -26.76 51.36
N ALA A 234 31.20 -25.45 51.40
CA ALA A 234 29.96 -24.72 51.29
C ALA A 234 29.23 -24.96 49.96
N LYS A 235 27.94 -24.65 50.00
CA LYS A 235 27.02 -24.48 48.88
C LYS A 235 27.11 -23.06 48.35
#